data_AF-A0A4U1JEM7-F1
#
_entry.id   AF-A0A4U1JEM7-F1
#
_cell.length_a   1.000
_cell.length_b   1.000
_cell.length_c   1.000
_cell.angle_alpha   90.00
_cell.angle_beta   90.00
_cell.angle_gamma   90.00
#
_symmetry.space_group_name_H-M   'P 1'
#
loop_
_entity.id
_entity.type
_entity.pdbx_description
1 polymer ?
#
loop_
_entity_poly.entity_id
_entity_poly.type
_entity_poly.pdbx_seq_one_letter_code
_entity_poly.pdbx_strand_id
1 'polypeptide(L)'
;MSGERFYMAHPGALLIPAEHLDEEGIAGLAGEERALLQGRLGVSEEHIALFNRGYRLYRARAASLHARAPGSWLPPRKANLLLATDPARVRPYAEPFLGTTWFLYASDLDPTRSHEEYVCYQLFHVERLAFLKALRAAVCFNLSYFLDRTEDELHDFSRAASRATRPDAPAFVALARALPWIRTLYHLPLREPPPGRSEGLGHVDGADLLIPKEVRPDLLALFGAFDAAAREMQASFLAAQAAESAEGPTPVDIVCRFLAEERPDVVLVDPSGKVVYRPEDADQLDDARAALAPLVSTRVAESLREDLRVVSEKSRAVLASLRDPDVLRRTSTEVDLEGGVYIRADLRRIVYELRQPGFDPLREEAPPYHRQLLAARVVHEWGHLVHEAGRVRVPEARKREYEAALGCVEADWETLVAHMPARLAEDVTHELEELRADPASPGPALARGTLTRIADYASNVFFRSYLRSEELQSYIRTNVRHHLNEDLGPLAQLARHALELQYLGLASSGDPLPYFLETSYFDAYFVRTQVYAEGEIRGLLHSMQRLCQCYELDPEAFVGMP
;
A
#
# COMPACT_ATOMS: atom_id res chain seq x y z
N MET A 1 -24.12 2.92 -0.23
CA MET A 1 -23.26 3.61 0.75
C MET A 1 -22.62 4.78 0.03
N SER A 2 -22.54 5.97 0.65
CA SER A 2 -21.92 7.13 -0.01
C SER A 2 -20.40 6.89 -0.13
N GLY A 3 -19.98 6.40 -1.30
CA GLY A 3 -18.56 6.19 -1.64
C GLY A 3 -17.76 7.49 -1.62
N GLU A 4 -18.42 8.65 -1.69
CA GLU A 4 -17.80 9.97 -1.74
C GLU A 4 -16.72 10.20 -0.67
N ARG A 5 -16.97 9.83 0.59
CA ARG A 5 -16.00 10.02 1.70
C ARG A 5 -14.73 9.21 1.55
N PHE A 6 -14.83 8.02 0.96
CA PHE A 6 -13.68 7.19 0.70
C PHE A 6 -12.89 7.79 -0.46
N TYR A 7 -13.52 8.05 -1.61
CA TYR A 7 -12.84 8.43 -2.84
C TYR A 7 -12.15 9.79 -2.68
N MET A 8 -12.72 10.69 -1.85
CA MET A 8 -12.23 12.03 -1.57
C MET A 8 -11.62 12.18 -0.16
N ALA A 9 -10.93 11.15 0.33
CA ALA A 9 -10.26 11.17 1.62
C ALA A 9 -9.19 12.29 1.76
N HIS A 10 -8.79 12.94 0.67
CA HIS A 10 -7.81 14.03 0.65
C HIS A 10 -8.25 15.18 -0.26
N PRO A 11 -8.05 16.45 0.13
CA PRO A 11 -8.49 17.58 -0.68
C PRO A 11 -7.65 17.82 -1.96
N GLY A 12 -6.44 17.26 -2.05
CA GLY A 12 -5.56 17.36 -3.23
C GLY A 12 -5.53 16.12 -4.13
N ALA A 13 -6.30 15.08 -3.81
CA ALA A 13 -6.31 13.83 -4.57
C ALA A 13 -7.66 13.12 -4.53
N LEU A 14 -7.88 12.27 -5.52
CA LEU A 14 -8.99 11.33 -5.55
C LEU A 14 -8.46 9.92 -5.76
N LEU A 15 -9.05 8.96 -5.07
CA LEU A 15 -8.85 7.55 -5.37
C LEU A 15 -10.04 6.99 -6.15
N ILE A 16 -9.74 6.28 -7.24
CA ILE A 16 -10.66 5.36 -7.90
C ILE A 16 -10.31 3.94 -7.44
N PRO A 17 -11.19 3.26 -6.68
CA PRO A 17 -10.97 1.88 -6.26
C PRO A 17 -10.76 0.93 -7.45
N ALA A 18 -9.91 -0.09 -7.26
CA ALA A 18 -9.57 -1.07 -8.30
C ALA A 18 -10.79 -1.82 -8.88
N GLU A 19 -11.87 -1.94 -8.11
CA GLU A 19 -13.13 -2.59 -8.51
C GLU A 19 -13.83 -1.86 -9.67
N HIS A 20 -13.57 -0.55 -9.82
CA HIS A 20 -14.09 0.24 -10.93
C HIS A 20 -13.26 0.14 -12.20
N LEU A 21 -12.12 -0.54 -12.12
CA LEU A 21 -11.21 -0.73 -13.23
C LEU A 21 -11.50 -2.10 -13.87
N ASP A 22 -12.27 -2.11 -14.95
CA ASP A 22 -12.57 -3.32 -15.71
C ASP A 22 -11.54 -3.55 -16.83
N GLU A 23 -11.93 -4.27 -17.87
CA GLU A 23 -11.07 -4.52 -19.02
C GLU A 23 -10.90 -3.30 -19.94
N GLU A 24 -11.90 -2.42 -19.93
CA GLU A 24 -12.04 -1.23 -20.78
C GLU A 24 -11.58 0.06 -20.08
N GLY A 25 -11.36 0.00 -18.76
CA GLY A 25 -10.89 1.11 -17.92
C GLY A 25 -11.91 1.44 -16.83
N ILE A 26 -12.20 2.72 -16.65
CA ILE A 26 -13.18 3.22 -15.66
C ILE A 26 -14.49 3.64 -16.33
N ALA A 27 -14.82 3.05 -17.49
CA ALA A 27 -16.03 3.37 -18.24
C ALA A 27 -17.32 2.97 -17.49
N GLY A 28 -17.24 1.94 -16.65
CA GLY A 28 -18.36 1.38 -15.89
C GLY A 28 -18.71 2.12 -14.59
N LEU A 29 -18.05 3.23 -14.26
CA LEU A 29 -18.37 4.04 -13.07
C LEU A 29 -19.85 4.42 -13.05
N ALA A 30 -20.52 4.29 -11.90
CA ALA A 30 -21.91 4.68 -11.78
C ALA A 30 -22.06 6.21 -11.90
N GLY A 31 -23.29 6.64 -12.21
CA GLY A 31 -23.57 8.06 -12.50
C GLY A 31 -23.18 9.01 -11.36
N GLU A 32 -23.31 8.59 -10.10
CA GLU A 32 -22.92 9.40 -8.94
C GLU A 32 -21.40 9.57 -8.84
N GLU A 33 -20.61 8.51 -9.05
CA GLU A 33 -19.15 8.56 -9.01
C GLU A 33 -18.58 9.36 -10.18
N ARG A 34 -19.21 9.22 -11.35
CA ARG A 34 -18.88 10.01 -12.53
C ARG A 34 -19.20 11.50 -12.32
N ALA A 35 -20.33 11.81 -11.68
CA ALA A 35 -20.66 13.19 -11.29
C ALA A 35 -19.67 13.76 -10.27
N LEU A 36 -19.17 12.92 -9.34
CA LEU A 36 -18.11 13.31 -8.40
C LEU A 36 -16.80 13.66 -9.11
N LEU A 37 -16.37 12.84 -10.07
CA LEU A 37 -15.20 13.10 -10.93
C LEU A 37 -15.32 14.43 -11.68
N GLN A 38 -16.47 14.66 -12.32
CA GLN A 38 -16.70 15.83 -13.13
C GLN A 38 -16.85 17.11 -12.29
N GLY A 39 -17.62 17.04 -11.20
CA GLY A 39 -18.02 18.21 -10.42
C GLY A 39 -16.88 18.82 -9.60
N ARG A 40 -16.16 18.01 -8.81
CA ARG A 40 -15.14 18.54 -7.89
C ARG A 40 -13.74 18.66 -8.49
N LEU A 41 -13.43 17.86 -9.51
CA LEU A 41 -12.05 17.74 -10.02
C LEU A 41 -11.89 18.23 -11.45
N GLY A 42 -12.98 18.58 -12.13
CA GLY A 42 -12.94 18.99 -13.52
C GLY A 42 -12.49 17.88 -14.47
N VAL A 43 -12.55 16.61 -14.04
CA VAL A 43 -12.21 15.46 -14.88
C VAL A 43 -13.37 15.26 -15.86
N SER A 44 -13.21 15.79 -17.07
CA SER A 44 -14.23 15.69 -18.12
C SER A 44 -14.31 14.29 -18.71
N GLU A 45 -15.34 14.04 -19.52
CA GLU A 45 -15.46 12.81 -20.29
C GLU A 45 -14.28 12.51 -21.20
N GLU A 46 -13.63 13.54 -21.70
CA GLU A 46 -12.44 13.39 -22.54
C GLU A 46 -11.24 12.90 -21.74
N HIS A 47 -11.12 13.29 -20.46
CA HIS A 47 -10.10 12.78 -19.54
C HIS A 47 -10.32 11.29 -19.27
N ILE A 48 -11.58 10.91 -18.97
CA ILE A 48 -11.96 9.51 -18.75
C ILE A 48 -11.68 8.68 -20.01
N ALA A 49 -12.07 9.19 -21.18
CA ALA A 49 -11.84 8.50 -22.44
C ALA A 49 -10.34 8.35 -22.76
N LEU A 50 -9.51 9.36 -22.45
CA LEU A 50 -8.07 9.29 -22.62
C LEU A 50 -7.45 8.23 -21.69
N PHE A 51 -7.85 8.21 -20.41
CA PHE A 51 -7.41 7.18 -19.47
C PHE A 51 -7.78 5.78 -19.97
N ASN A 52 -9.04 5.57 -20.38
CA ASN A 52 -9.51 4.27 -20.85
C ASN A 52 -8.71 3.77 -22.07
N ARG A 53 -8.39 4.65 -23.03
CA ARG A 53 -7.54 4.28 -24.18
C ARG A 53 -6.12 3.91 -23.75
N GLY A 54 -5.49 4.74 -22.90
CA GLY A 54 -4.14 4.45 -22.38
C GLY A 54 -4.07 3.18 -21.54
N TYR A 55 -5.10 2.91 -20.74
CA TYR A 55 -5.19 1.71 -19.91
C TYR A 55 -5.39 0.43 -20.75
N ARG A 56 -6.22 0.47 -21.80
CA ARG A 56 -6.33 -0.66 -22.74
C ARG A 56 -5.00 -0.97 -23.42
N LEU A 57 -4.26 0.06 -23.84
CA LEU A 57 -2.90 -0.11 -24.37
C LEU A 57 -1.97 -0.74 -23.33
N TYR A 58 -2.02 -0.29 -22.08
CA TYR A 58 -1.26 -0.88 -20.98
C TYR A 58 -1.58 -2.37 -20.82
N ARG A 59 -2.85 -2.76 -20.70
CA ARG A 59 -3.24 -4.17 -20.51
C ARG A 59 -2.74 -5.04 -21.66
N ALA A 60 -2.97 -4.61 -22.91
CA ALA A 60 -2.54 -5.35 -24.09
C ALA A 60 -1.02 -5.52 -24.15
N ARG A 61 -0.27 -4.44 -23.87
CA ARG A 61 1.19 -4.45 -23.90
C ARG A 61 1.79 -5.23 -22.73
N ALA A 62 1.22 -5.12 -21.53
CA ALA A 62 1.70 -5.82 -20.36
C ALA A 62 1.51 -7.33 -20.53
N ALA A 63 0.34 -7.76 -21.03
CA ALA A 63 0.09 -9.16 -21.38
C ALA A 63 1.09 -9.67 -22.44
N SER A 64 1.31 -8.90 -23.51
CA SER A 64 2.24 -9.27 -24.59
C SER A 64 3.70 -9.35 -24.12
N LEU A 65 4.16 -8.36 -23.35
CA LEU A 65 5.51 -8.31 -22.80
C LEU A 65 5.75 -9.44 -21.79
N HIS A 66 4.83 -9.65 -20.85
CA HIS A 66 4.92 -10.74 -19.88
C HIS A 66 4.92 -12.11 -20.56
N ALA A 67 4.08 -12.34 -21.58
CA ALA A 67 4.06 -13.60 -22.30
C ALA A 67 5.39 -13.92 -23.01
N ARG A 68 6.09 -12.90 -23.52
CA ARG A 68 7.38 -13.06 -24.20
C ARG A 68 8.57 -13.08 -23.25
N ALA A 69 8.46 -12.42 -22.10
CA ALA A 69 9.55 -12.16 -21.18
C ALA A 69 9.05 -12.17 -19.71
N PRO A 70 8.56 -13.32 -19.20
CA PRO A 70 7.87 -13.37 -17.91
C PRO A 70 8.77 -13.09 -16.71
N GLY A 71 10.08 -13.28 -16.83
CA GLY A 71 11.06 -12.96 -15.78
C GLY A 71 11.36 -11.46 -15.61
N SER A 72 11.16 -10.67 -16.67
CA SER A 72 11.49 -9.23 -16.69
C SER A 72 10.26 -8.32 -16.70
N TRP A 73 9.11 -8.84 -17.14
CA TRP A 73 7.85 -8.08 -17.23
C TRP A 73 6.77 -8.62 -16.31
N LEU A 74 6.10 -7.71 -15.61
CA LEU A 74 4.96 -8.03 -14.76
C LEU A 74 3.71 -8.27 -15.62
N PRO A 75 2.84 -9.22 -15.24
CA PRO A 75 1.56 -9.42 -15.89
C PRO A 75 0.63 -8.21 -15.64
N PRO A 76 -0.38 -7.99 -16.49
CA PRO A 76 -1.37 -6.94 -16.23
C PRO A 76 -2.16 -7.27 -14.97
N ARG A 77 -2.44 -6.23 -14.16
CA ARG A 77 -3.30 -6.33 -12.98
C ARG A 77 -4.19 -5.10 -12.84
N LYS A 78 -5.18 -5.18 -11.95
CA LYS A 78 -5.91 -4.02 -11.47
C LYS A 78 -5.13 -3.34 -10.34
N ALA A 79 -5.29 -2.03 -10.22
CA ALA A 79 -4.76 -1.26 -9.10
C ALA A 79 -5.74 -0.15 -8.73
N ASN A 80 -5.68 0.30 -7.49
CA ASN A 80 -6.35 1.53 -7.08
C ASN A 80 -5.67 2.70 -7.80
N LEU A 81 -6.43 3.62 -8.38
CA LEU A 81 -5.87 4.76 -9.08
C LEU A 81 -5.97 6.02 -8.20
N LEU A 82 -4.84 6.51 -7.72
CA LEU A 82 -4.74 7.82 -7.06
C LEU A 82 -4.45 8.90 -8.11
N LEU A 83 -5.42 9.77 -8.34
CA LEU A 83 -5.30 10.96 -9.18
C LEU A 83 -4.97 12.17 -8.31
N ALA A 84 -3.73 12.66 -8.37
CA ALA A 84 -3.31 13.89 -7.72
C ALA A 84 -3.78 15.09 -8.56
N THR A 85 -4.72 15.86 -8.01
CA THR A 85 -5.26 17.08 -8.64
C THR A 85 -4.55 18.34 -8.19
N ASP A 86 -3.92 18.31 -7.01
CA ASP A 86 -3.11 19.40 -6.49
C ASP A 86 -1.72 18.89 -6.06
N PRO A 87 -0.71 19.00 -6.94
CA PRO A 87 0.66 18.59 -6.64
C PRO A 87 1.32 19.34 -5.47
N ALA A 88 0.79 20.49 -5.07
CA ALA A 88 1.30 21.23 -3.89
C ALA A 88 0.88 20.58 -2.57
N ARG A 89 -0.14 19.72 -2.62
CA ARG A 89 -0.77 19.10 -1.44
C ARG A 89 -0.52 17.61 -1.32
N VAL A 90 -0.16 16.95 -2.42
CA VAL A 90 0.05 15.51 -2.43
C VAL A 90 1.53 15.22 -2.62
N ARG A 91 2.11 14.52 -1.65
CA ARG A 91 3.49 14.04 -1.73
C ARG A 91 3.68 13.27 -3.06
N PRO A 92 4.74 13.56 -3.83
CA PRO A 92 5.00 12.85 -5.08
C PRO A 92 5.11 11.33 -4.89
N TYR A 93 4.53 10.57 -5.82
CA TYR A 93 4.49 9.11 -5.79
C TYR A 93 3.89 8.52 -4.51
N ALA A 94 2.94 9.23 -3.88
CA ALA A 94 2.25 8.71 -2.71
C ALA A 94 1.51 7.40 -3.03
N GLU A 95 1.72 6.40 -2.19
CA GLU A 95 1.03 5.10 -2.27
C GLU A 95 0.22 4.86 -1.00
N PRO A 96 -1.03 5.33 -0.92
CA PRO A 96 -1.89 5.09 0.23
C PRO A 96 -2.09 3.59 0.52
N PHE A 97 -2.06 2.76 -0.51
CA PHE A 97 -2.15 1.30 -0.41
C PHE A 97 -0.91 0.68 -1.06
N LEU A 98 0.00 0.21 -0.20
CA LEU A 98 1.35 -0.18 -0.60
C LEU A 98 1.32 -1.31 -1.63
N GLY A 99 1.88 -1.06 -2.82
CA GLY A 99 1.96 -2.05 -3.89
C GLY A 99 0.65 -2.28 -4.65
N THR A 100 -0.47 -1.67 -4.24
CA THR A 100 -1.77 -1.80 -4.91
C THR A 100 -2.33 -0.48 -5.43
N THR A 101 -1.54 0.61 -5.37
CA THR A 101 -1.92 1.93 -5.90
C THR A 101 -1.05 2.36 -7.08
N TRP A 102 -1.69 2.83 -8.15
CA TRP A 102 -1.08 3.64 -9.19
C TRP A 102 -1.27 5.12 -8.90
N PHE A 103 -0.18 5.87 -8.94
CA PHE A 103 -0.19 7.32 -8.75
C PHE A 103 -0.09 8.02 -10.10
N LEU A 104 -1.12 8.76 -10.50
CA LEU A 104 -1.06 9.65 -11.68
C LEU A 104 -1.36 11.09 -11.27
N TYR A 105 -0.82 12.05 -12.00
CA TYR A 105 -1.30 13.42 -11.91
C TYR A 105 -2.51 13.59 -12.81
N ALA A 106 -3.48 14.39 -12.41
CA ALA A 106 -4.62 14.72 -13.26
C ALA A 106 -4.19 15.35 -14.60
N SER A 107 -3.06 16.04 -14.62
CA SER A 107 -2.44 16.59 -15.84
C SER A 107 -1.92 15.53 -16.81
N ASP A 108 -1.67 14.29 -16.36
CA ASP A 108 -1.35 13.17 -17.27
C ASP A 108 -2.56 12.81 -18.15
N LEU A 109 -3.77 13.19 -17.73
CA LEU A 109 -5.02 12.90 -18.42
C LEU A 109 -5.61 14.12 -19.16
N ASP A 110 -4.86 15.22 -19.28
CA ASP A 110 -5.29 16.40 -20.06
C ASP A 110 -5.36 16.05 -21.56
N PRO A 111 -6.55 15.99 -22.18
CA PRO A 111 -6.71 15.59 -23.58
C PRO A 111 -6.06 16.56 -24.57
N THR A 112 -5.78 17.80 -24.15
CA THR A 112 -5.14 18.81 -24.99
C THR A 112 -3.63 18.72 -25.00
N ARG A 113 -3.03 18.08 -23.97
CA ARG A 113 -1.56 18.04 -23.75
C ARG A 113 -0.98 16.63 -23.74
N SER A 114 -1.79 15.62 -23.44
CA SER A 114 -1.36 14.24 -23.27
C SER A 114 -1.74 13.36 -24.47
N HIS A 115 -1.37 12.07 -24.39
CA HIS A 115 -1.67 11.04 -25.38
C HIS A 115 -1.76 9.67 -24.70
N GLU A 116 -2.52 8.74 -25.28
CA GLU A 116 -2.70 7.39 -24.74
C GLU A 116 -1.38 6.61 -24.63
N GLU A 117 -0.44 6.85 -25.54
CA GLU A 117 0.95 6.33 -25.46
C GLU A 117 1.68 6.76 -24.18
N TYR A 118 1.50 8.03 -23.81
CA TYR A 118 2.12 8.59 -22.61
C TYR A 118 1.45 8.04 -21.36
N VAL A 119 0.11 8.01 -21.32
CA VAL A 119 -0.65 7.40 -20.21
C VAL A 119 -0.26 5.93 -20.03
N CYS A 120 -0.21 5.15 -21.11
CA CYS A 120 0.23 3.75 -21.09
C CYS A 120 1.62 3.61 -20.47
N TYR A 121 2.60 4.42 -20.89
CA TYR A 121 3.94 4.39 -20.29
C TYR A 121 3.94 4.81 -18.81
N GLN A 122 3.14 5.82 -18.43
CA GLN A 122 3.02 6.21 -17.02
C GLN A 122 2.54 5.05 -16.15
N LEU A 123 1.57 4.26 -16.62
CA LEU A 123 1.09 3.06 -15.90
C LEU A 123 2.22 2.02 -15.70
N PHE A 124 3.01 1.73 -16.74
CA PHE A 124 4.20 0.88 -16.57
C PHE A 124 5.23 1.46 -15.60
N HIS A 125 5.43 2.78 -15.64
CA HIS A 125 6.39 3.45 -14.79
C HIS A 125 6.00 3.40 -13.32
N VAL A 126 4.73 3.71 -13.00
CA VAL A 126 4.25 3.75 -11.62
C VAL A 126 4.06 2.36 -11.05
N GLU A 127 3.69 1.37 -11.86
CA GLU A 127 3.69 -0.04 -11.47
C GLU A 127 5.11 -0.49 -11.08
N ARG A 128 6.10 -0.19 -11.92
CA ARG A 128 7.48 -0.59 -11.66
C ARG A 128 8.08 0.16 -10.46
N LEU A 129 7.71 1.41 -10.27
CA LEU A 129 8.12 2.20 -9.11
C LEU A 129 7.49 1.63 -7.83
N ALA A 130 6.22 1.28 -7.85
CA ALA A 130 5.53 0.65 -6.73
C ALA A 130 6.13 -0.72 -6.38
N PHE A 131 6.54 -1.48 -7.40
CA PHE A 131 7.20 -2.76 -7.21
C PHE A 131 8.64 -2.63 -6.68
N LEU A 132 9.49 -1.81 -7.31
CA LEU A 132 10.93 -1.77 -6.99
C LEU A 132 11.30 -0.78 -5.88
N LYS A 133 10.43 0.18 -5.55
CA LYS A 133 10.69 1.27 -4.60
C LYS A 133 11.96 2.09 -4.89
N ALA A 134 12.40 2.08 -6.16
CA ALA A 134 13.62 2.74 -6.60
C ALA A 134 13.44 3.37 -7.98
N LEU A 135 13.51 4.70 -8.06
CA LEU A 135 13.25 5.46 -9.28
C LEU A 135 14.18 5.06 -10.44
N ARG A 136 15.49 5.00 -10.20
CA ARG A 136 16.47 4.61 -11.22
C ARG A 136 16.23 3.18 -11.73
N ALA A 137 15.92 2.25 -10.82
CA ALA A 137 15.62 0.88 -11.17
C ALA A 137 14.34 0.81 -12.01
N ALA A 138 13.28 1.53 -11.62
CA ALA A 138 12.03 1.59 -12.37
C ALA A 138 12.21 2.13 -13.79
N VAL A 139 13.04 3.16 -13.98
CA VAL A 139 13.39 3.67 -15.32
C VAL A 139 14.17 2.61 -16.11
N CYS A 140 15.20 2.03 -15.51
CA CYS A 140 16.06 1.04 -16.17
C CYS A 140 15.27 -0.20 -16.63
N PHE A 141 14.45 -0.75 -15.74
CA PHE A 141 13.63 -1.94 -15.99
C PHE A 141 12.56 -1.71 -17.06
N ASN A 142 12.19 -0.45 -17.33
CA ASN A 142 11.22 -0.10 -18.35
C ASN A 142 11.85 0.32 -19.67
N LEU A 143 13.18 0.41 -19.81
CA LEU A 143 13.81 0.82 -21.08
C LEU A 143 13.48 -0.13 -22.24
N SER A 144 13.34 -1.43 -21.96
CA SER A 144 12.99 -2.43 -22.98
C SER A 144 11.56 -2.26 -23.54
N TYR A 145 10.68 -1.49 -22.87
CA TYR A 145 9.35 -1.14 -23.36
C TYR A 145 9.39 -0.53 -24.77
N PHE A 146 10.42 0.29 -25.04
CA PHE A 146 10.53 1.07 -26.27
C PHE A 146 11.18 0.31 -27.44
N LEU A 147 11.71 -0.90 -27.22
CA LEU A 147 12.46 -1.64 -28.25
C LEU A 147 11.58 -2.09 -29.43
N ASP A 148 10.32 -2.42 -29.14
CA ASP A 148 9.34 -2.93 -30.10
C ASP A 148 8.21 -1.91 -30.38
N ARG A 149 8.48 -0.62 -30.16
CA ARG A 149 7.53 0.46 -30.51
C ARG A 149 7.81 0.99 -31.91
N THR A 150 6.74 1.33 -32.63
CA THR A 150 6.82 1.94 -33.95
C THR A 150 7.29 3.39 -33.87
N GLU A 151 7.74 3.97 -34.99
CA GLU A 151 8.13 5.39 -35.02
C GLU A 151 6.97 6.32 -34.63
N ASP A 152 5.74 5.99 -35.03
CA ASP A 152 4.55 6.78 -34.70
C ASP A 152 4.25 6.73 -33.19
N GLU A 153 4.31 5.54 -32.58
CA GLU A 153 4.12 5.37 -31.13
C GLU A 153 5.18 6.15 -30.33
N LEU A 154 6.44 6.09 -30.77
CA LEU A 154 7.56 6.82 -30.15
C LEU A 154 7.40 8.34 -30.33
N HIS A 155 6.93 8.77 -31.50
CA HIS A 155 6.65 10.17 -31.79
C HIS A 155 5.54 10.71 -30.90
N ASP A 156 4.43 9.97 -30.79
CA ASP A 156 3.28 10.35 -29.97
C ASP A 156 3.64 10.42 -28.48
N PHE A 157 4.40 9.44 -27.97
CA PHE A 157 4.96 9.49 -26.62
C PHE A 157 5.82 10.75 -26.43
N SER A 158 6.77 11.01 -27.35
CA SER A 158 7.70 12.14 -27.23
C SER A 158 6.98 13.49 -27.28
N ARG A 159 5.98 13.61 -28.15
CA ARG A 159 5.14 14.80 -28.28
C ARG A 159 4.38 15.07 -26.98
N ALA A 160 3.74 14.05 -26.41
CA ALA A 160 3.04 14.19 -25.14
C ALA A 160 4.00 14.50 -23.98
N ALA A 161 5.13 13.81 -23.87
CA ALA A 161 6.15 14.07 -22.85
C ALA A 161 6.66 15.53 -22.89
N SER A 162 6.85 16.10 -24.09
CA SER A 162 7.27 17.50 -24.28
C SER A 162 6.23 18.55 -23.85
N ARG A 163 4.96 18.16 -23.74
CA ARG A 163 3.83 19.03 -23.38
C ARG A 163 3.30 18.76 -21.98
N ALA A 164 3.82 17.73 -21.31
CA ALA A 164 3.42 17.35 -19.96
C ALA A 164 3.72 18.48 -18.97
N THR A 165 2.77 18.72 -18.05
CA THR A 165 2.90 19.74 -17.01
C THR A 165 2.88 19.17 -15.60
N ARG A 166 3.11 17.87 -15.47
CA ARG A 166 3.38 17.24 -14.18
C ARG A 166 4.69 17.79 -13.58
N PRO A 167 4.86 17.82 -12.26
CA PRO A 167 6.03 18.44 -11.62
C PRO A 167 7.39 17.84 -12.02
N ASP A 168 7.44 16.54 -12.30
CA ASP A 168 8.61 15.78 -12.76
C ASP A 168 8.67 15.62 -14.30
N ALA A 169 7.93 16.44 -15.05
CA ALA A 169 7.95 16.43 -16.52
C ALA A 169 9.36 16.47 -17.14
N PRO A 170 10.35 17.21 -16.58
CA PRO A 170 11.71 17.21 -17.12
C PRO A 170 12.34 15.81 -17.25
N ALA A 171 12.00 14.86 -16.37
CA ALA A 171 12.48 13.49 -16.46
C ALA A 171 11.96 12.77 -17.71
N PHE A 172 10.66 12.91 -18.01
CA PHE A 172 10.05 12.29 -19.19
C PHE A 172 10.44 12.98 -20.49
N VAL A 173 10.74 14.28 -20.45
CA VAL A 173 11.37 14.99 -21.58
C VAL A 173 12.77 14.43 -21.85
N ALA A 174 13.57 14.18 -20.80
CA ALA A 174 14.88 13.55 -20.95
C ALA A 174 14.76 12.12 -21.51
N LEU A 175 13.77 11.34 -21.06
CA LEU A 175 13.47 10.02 -21.59
C LEU A 175 13.08 10.06 -23.08
N ALA A 176 12.21 10.98 -23.47
CA ALA A 176 11.85 11.16 -24.89
C ALA A 176 13.07 11.49 -25.76
N ARG A 177 13.99 12.32 -25.27
CA ARG A 177 15.26 12.62 -25.95
C ARG A 177 16.22 11.43 -26.00
N ALA A 178 16.09 10.49 -25.07
CA ALA A 178 16.92 9.29 -24.98
C ALA A 178 16.48 8.15 -25.91
N LEU A 179 15.26 8.21 -26.46
CA LEU A 179 14.70 7.15 -27.32
C LEU A 179 15.64 6.69 -28.46
N PRO A 180 16.38 7.59 -29.17
CA PRO A 180 17.28 7.16 -30.24
C PRO A 180 18.36 6.17 -29.79
N TRP A 181 18.98 6.38 -28.63
CA TRP A 181 20.00 5.44 -28.13
C TRP A 181 19.38 4.27 -27.37
N ILE A 182 18.22 4.43 -26.72
CA ILE A 182 17.48 3.32 -26.08
C ILE A 182 17.18 2.23 -27.11
N ARG A 183 16.89 2.62 -28.35
CA ARG A 183 16.68 1.70 -29.47
C ARG A 183 17.92 0.91 -29.92
N THR A 184 19.09 1.19 -29.36
CA THR A 184 20.32 0.43 -29.61
C THR A 184 20.59 -0.63 -28.54
N LEU A 185 19.78 -0.66 -27.48
CA LEU A 185 19.85 -1.67 -26.42
C LEU A 185 19.36 -3.04 -26.92
N TYR A 186 19.73 -4.07 -26.17
CA TYR A 186 19.28 -5.45 -26.37
C TYR A 186 18.54 -5.94 -25.14
N HIS A 187 17.77 -7.00 -25.31
CA HIS A 187 17.02 -7.64 -24.24
C HIS A 187 16.89 -9.11 -24.55
N LEU A 188 17.24 -10.00 -23.61
CA LEU A 188 17.43 -11.43 -23.89
C LEU A 188 16.24 -12.05 -24.67
N PRO A 189 14.99 -12.01 -24.20
CA PRO A 189 13.86 -12.57 -24.96
C PRO A 189 13.20 -11.64 -25.99
N LEU A 190 13.44 -10.32 -25.94
CA LEU A 190 12.69 -9.37 -26.78
C LEU A 190 13.47 -8.91 -28.00
N ARG A 191 14.79 -8.78 -27.86
CA ARG A 191 15.69 -8.30 -28.90
C ARG A 191 17.12 -8.77 -28.60
N GLU A 192 17.46 -9.97 -29.02
CA GLU A 192 18.77 -10.57 -28.79
C GLU A 192 19.91 -9.77 -29.45
N PRO A 193 21.11 -9.75 -28.85
CA PRO A 193 22.29 -9.21 -29.51
C PRO A 193 22.68 -10.05 -30.73
N PRO A 194 23.19 -9.42 -31.82
CA PRO A 194 23.74 -10.16 -32.95
C PRO A 194 24.85 -11.14 -32.52
N PRO A 195 25.01 -12.27 -33.23
CA PRO A 195 26.09 -13.22 -32.96
C PRO A 195 27.46 -12.52 -32.88
N GLY A 196 28.23 -12.82 -31.83
CA GLY A 196 29.55 -12.23 -31.59
C GLY A 196 29.56 -10.85 -30.92
N ARG A 197 28.39 -10.27 -30.61
CA ARG A 197 28.28 -8.97 -29.91
C ARG A 197 28.06 -9.09 -28.39
N SER A 198 28.16 -10.28 -27.82
CA SER A 198 27.97 -10.51 -26.37
C SER A 198 29.12 -9.94 -25.52
N GLU A 199 30.31 -9.77 -26.09
CA GLU A 199 31.45 -9.20 -25.38
C GLU A 199 31.26 -7.68 -25.15
N GLY A 200 31.40 -7.24 -23.90
CA GLY A 200 31.34 -5.83 -23.52
C GLY A 200 29.94 -5.27 -23.19
N LEU A 201 28.89 -6.08 -23.27
CA LEU A 201 27.55 -5.71 -22.81
C LEU A 201 27.47 -5.79 -21.28
N GLY A 202 26.95 -4.73 -20.63
CA GLY A 202 26.54 -4.82 -19.23
C GLY A 202 25.17 -5.50 -19.13
N HIS A 203 24.99 -6.37 -18.14
CA HIS A 203 23.70 -7.01 -17.86
C HIS A 203 23.02 -6.37 -16.66
N VAL A 204 21.71 -6.16 -16.75
CA VAL A 204 20.88 -5.74 -15.62
C VAL A 204 19.98 -6.92 -15.24
N ASP A 205 20.35 -7.60 -14.16
CA ASP A 205 19.60 -8.74 -13.63
C ASP A 205 18.17 -8.32 -13.26
N GLY A 206 17.20 -9.20 -13.51
CA GLY A 206 15.76 -8.95 -13.31
C GLY A 206 15.10 -8.09 -14.38
N ALA A 207 15.86 -7.34 -15.18
CA ALA A 207 15.35 -6.61 -16.36
C ALA A 207 15.70 -7.30 -17.68
N ASP A 208 16.56 -8.33 -17.66
CA ASP A 208 17.14 -9.03 -18.82
C ASP A 208 17.68 -8.06 -19.89
N LEU A 209 18.06 -6.87 -19.45
CA LEU A 209 18.46 -5.76 -20.30
C LEU A 209 19.98 -5.78 -20.49
N LEU A 210 20.39 -5.70 -21.74
CA LEU A 210 21.79 -5.71 -22.15
C LEU A 210 22.18 -4.35 -22.71
N ILE A 211 23.20 -3.76 -22.10
CA ILE A 211 23.57 -2.35 -22.29
C ILE A 211 24.98 -2.27 -22.91
N PRO A 212 25.09 -1.82 -24.17
CA PRO A 212 26.39 -1.54 -24.80
C PRO A 212 27.22 -0.56 -23.97
N LYS A 213 28.54 -0.76 -23.95
CA LYS A 213 29.44 0.09 -23.16
C LYS A 213 29.39 1.55 -23.58
N GLU A 214 29.13 1.80 -24.87
CA GLU A 214 29.14 3.12 -25.50
C GLU A 214 28.01 4.02 -24.99
N VAL A 215 26.85 3.44 -24.63
CA VAL A 215 25.66 4.18 -24.17
C VAL A 215 25.56 4.27 -22.65
N ARG A 216 26.53 3.72 -21.91
CA ARG A 216 26.57 3.83 -20.44
C ARG A 216 26.59 5.30 -19.96
N PRO A 217 27.35 6.23 -20.56
CA PRO A 217 27.29 7.65 -20.18
C PRO A 217 25.89 8.24 -20.36
N ASP A 218 25.18 7.89 -21.44
CA ASP A 218 23.82 8.37 -21.71
C ASP A 218 22.82 7.83 -20.69
N LEU A 219 22.95 6.57 -20.28
CA LEU A 219 22.13 6.00 -19.20
C LEU A 219 22.36 6.72 -17.87
N LEU A 220 23.62 7.00 -17.51
CA LEU A 220 23.94 7.75 -16.29
C LEU A 220 23.39 9.18 -16.34
N ALA A 221 23.43 9.83 -17.52
CA ALA A 221 22.83 11.13 -17.72
C ALA A 221 21.29 11.08 -17.57
N LEU A 222 20.64 10.04 -18.10
CA LEU A 222 19.20 9.82 -17.93
C LEU A 222 18.83 9.63 -16.45
N PHE A 223 19.59 8.81 -15.71
CA PHE A 223 19.39 8.67 -14.26
C PHE A 223 19.57 10.00 -13.53
N GLY A 224 20.60 10.77 -13.89
CA GLY A 224 20.82 12.11 -13.34
C GLY A 224 19.64 13.05 -13.59
N ALA A 225 19.01 12.99 -14.76
CA ALA A 225 17.82 13.79 -15.08
C ALA A 225 16.60 13.40 -14.23
N PHE A 226 16.37 12.10 -14.03
CA PHE A 226 15.30 11.62 -13.15
C PHE A 226 15.52 12.02 -11.69
N ASP A 227 16.74 11.88 -11.17
CA ASP A 227 17.04 12.29 -9.80
C ASP A 227 16.90 13.81 -9.61
N ALA A 228 17.34 14.60 -10.61
CA ALA A 228 17.20 16.05 -10.56
C ALA A 228 15.73 16.46 -10.53
N ALA A 229 14.91 15.92 -11.45
CA ALA A 229 13.49 16.19 -11.50
C ALA A 229 12.77 15.76 -10.20
N ALA A 230 13.11 14.59 -9.64
CA ALA A 230 12.52 14.12 -8.38
C ALA A 230 12.89 15.03 -7.19
N ARG A 231 14.15 15.47 -7.10
CA ARG A 231 14.60 16.42 -6.06
C ARG A 231 13.92 17.77 -6.20
N GLU A 232 13.83 18.32 -7.41
CA GLU A 232 13.17 19.60 -7.68
C GLU A 232 11.69 19.52 -7.34
N MET A 233 11.00 18.47 -7.78
CA MET A 233 9.60 18.22 -7.44
C MET A 233 9.38 18.12 -5.93
N GLN A 234 10.21 17.36 -5.21
CA GLN A 234 10.12 17.26 -3.75
C GLN A 234 10.37 18.61 -3.07
N ALA A 235 11.36 19.37 -3.53
CA ALA A 235 11.65 20.71 -3.02
C ALA A 235 10.48 21.68 -3.26
N SER A 236 9.88 21.66 -4.45
CA SER A 236 8.68 22.46 -4.76
C SER A 236 7.49 22.09 -3.89
N PHE A 237 7.26 20.78 -3.67
CA PHE A 237 6.22 20.32 -2.74
C PHE A 237 6.45 20.84 -1.32
N LEU A 238 7.66 20.68 -0.77
CA LEU A 238 7.98 21.14 0.59
C LEU A 238 7.93 22.67 0.72
N ALA A 239 8.36 23.40 -0.31
CA ALA A 239 8.22 24.85 -0.36
C ALA A 239 6.75 25.27 -0.37
N ALA A 240 5.90 24.55 -1.09
CA ALA A 240 4.46 24.79 -1.07
C ALA A 240 3.84 24.45 0.29
N GLN A 241 4.34 23.42 1.00
CA GLN A 241 3.91 23.07 2.35
C GLN A 241 4.22 24.17 3.38
N ALA A 242 5.40 24.78 3.26
CA ALA A 242 5.88 25.88 4.09
C ALA A 242 5.31 27.26 3.71
N ALA A 243 4.56 27.38 2.62
CA ALA A 243 3.96 28.65 2.23
C ALA A 243 2.89 29.08 3.27
N GLU A 244 3.13 30.19 3.95
CA GLU A 244 2.26 30.71 5.01
C GLU A 244 1.17 31.67 4.51
N SER A 245 0.08 31.75 5.28
CA SER A 245 -0.77 32.93 5.29
C SER A 245 -0.24 33.90 6.35
N ALA A 246 -0.09 35.18 6.01
CA ALA A 246 0.64 36.17 6.81
C ALA A 246 -0.05 36.62 8.12
N GLU A 247 -1.26 36.12 8.41
CA GLU A 247 -2.08 36.57 9.55
C GLU A 247 -2.57 35.36 10.37
N GLY A 248 -2.33 35.38 11.70
CA GLY A 248 -2.87 34.38 12.61
C GLY A 248 -1.96 33.96 13.76
N PRO A 249 -2.38 32.97 14.58
CA PRO A 249 -1.53 32.33 15.58
C PRO A 249 -0.36 31.59 14.92
N THR A 250 0.76 31.46 15.63
CA THR A 250 1.89 30.67 15.14
C THR A 250 1.52 29.19 15.01
N PRO A 251 2.14 28.42 14.10
CA PRO A 251 1.88 26.98 13.96
C PRO A 251 2.03 26.20 15.29
N VAL A 252 3.05 26.55 16.08
CA VAL A 252 3.30 25.94 17.39
C VAL A 252 2.17 26.26 18.38
N ASP A 253 1.69 27.51 18.41
CA ASP A 253 0.61 27.92 19.31
C ASP A 253 -0.71 27.21 18.99
N ILE A 254 -0.99 26.90 17.71
CA ILE A 254 -2.17 26.13 17.31
C ILE A 254 -2.19 24.77 18.02
N VAL A 255 -1.09 24.01 17.90
CA VAL A 255 -1.00 22.66 18.48
C VAL A 255 -0.91 22.74 20.01
N CYS A 256 -0.08 23.62 20.56
CA CYS A 256 0.07 23.72 22.02
C CYS A 256 -1.21 24.17 22.72
N ARG A 257 -1.99 25.07 22.12
CA ARG A 257 -3.32 25.44 22.64
C ARG A 257 -4.25 24.23 22.67
N PHE A 258 -4.29 23.44 21.60
CA PHE A 258 -5.06 22.19 21.56
C PHE A 258 -4.62 21.21 22.66
N LEU A 259 -3.31 21.01 22.84
CA LEU A 259 -2.77 20.14 23.88
C LEU A 259 -3.17 20.57 25.30
N ALA A 260 -3.20 21.89 25.56
CA ALA A 260 -3.60 22.46 26.84
C ALA A 260 -5.12 22.40 27.10
N GLU A 261 -5.92 22.76 26.09
CA GLU A 261 -7.37 22.93 26.20
C GLU A 261 -8.13 21.61 26.07
N GLU A 262 -7.83 20.80 25.05
CA GLU A 262 -8.56 19.55 24.76
C GLU A 262 -7.97 18.31 25.46
N ARG A 263 -6.72 18.43 25.94
CA ARG A 263 -5.96 17.38 26.64
C ARG A 263 -6.09 16.01 25.96
N PRO A 264 -5.76 15.90 24.66
CA PRO A 264 -5.99 14.69 23.87
C PRO A 264 -5.34 13.48 24.53
N ASP A 265 -6.03 12.34 24.47
CA ASP A 265 -5.58 11.08 25.05
C ASP A 265 -4.49 10.42 24.18
N VAL A 266 -3.28 11.00 24.22
CA VAL A 266 -2.11 10.59 23.44
C VAL A 266 -0.83 11.05 24.13
N VAL A 267 0.25 10.29 23.95
CA VAL A 267 1.61 10.67 24.36
C VAL A 267 2.38 11.11 23.12
N LEU A 268 3.00 12.29 23.15
CA LEU A 268 3.88 12.72 22.05
C LEU A 268 5.33 12.39 22.37
N VAL A 269 6.01 11.84 21.38
CA VAL A 269 7.43 11.53 21.44
C VAL A 269 8.14 12.28 20.31
N ASP A 270 9.25 12.94 20.65
CA ASP A 270 10.06 13.66 19.67
C ASP A 270 10.93 12.71 18.82
N PRO A 271 11.61 13.21 17.76
CA PRO A 271 12.45 12.37 16.91
C PRO A 271 13.65 11.70 17.62
N SER A 272 13.97 12.09 18.86
CA SER A 272 15.02 11.48 19.68
C SER A 272 14.50 10.37 20.60
N GLY A 273 13.19 10.15 20.63
CA GLY A 273 12.53 9.19 21.53
C GLY A 273 12.16 9.79 22.90
N LYS A 274 12.32 11.10 23.10
CA LYS A 274 11.93 11.77 24.35
C LYS A 274 10.42 12.01 24.36
N VAL A 275 9.77 11.69 25.47
CA VAL A 275 8.37 12.09 25.71
C VAL A 275 8.33 13.60 25.94
N VAL A 276 7.54 14.30 25.11
CA VAL A 276 7.44 15.77 25.12
C VAL A 276 6.04 16.27 25.48
N TYR A 277 5.05 15.38 25.51
CA TYR A 277 3.71 15.67 25.99
C TYR A 277 3.08 14.44 26.64
N ARG A 278 2.39 14.69 27.74
CA ARG A 278 1.43 13.77 28.36
C ARG A 278 0.16 14.54 28.72
N PRO A 279 -1.03 13.91 28.67
CA PRO A 279 -2.27 14.55 29.06
C PRO A 279 -2.26 15.04 30.51
N GLU A 280 -1.54 14.35 31.39
CA GLU A 280 -1.40 14.67 32.81
C GLU A 280 -0.55 15.93 33.06
N ASP A 281 0.37 16.24 32.13
CA ASP A 281 1.32 17.34 32.20
C ASP A 281 0.92 18.47 31.21
N ALA A 282 -0.38 18.58 30.88
CA ALA A 282 -0.87 19.49 29.84
C ALA A 282 -0.70 20.99 30.14
N ASP A 283 -0.33 21.35 31.38
CA ASP A 283 0.06 22.70 31.79
C ASP A 283 1.57 22.98 31.61
N GLN A 284 2.38 21.95 31.33
CA GLN A 284 3.83 22.02 31.16
C GLN A 284 4.24 21.73 29.71
N LEU A 285 4.06 22.71 28.82
CA LEU A 285 4.24 22.53 27.38
C LEU A 285 5.59 23.00 26.82
N ASP A 286 6.59 23.31 27.66
CA ASP A 286 7.89 23.83 27.18
C ASP A 286 8.63 22.81 26.28
N ASP A 287 8.62 21.53 26.68
CA ASP A 287 9.21 20.45 25.89
C ASP A 287 8.44 20.22 24.58
N ALA A 288 7.10 20.24 24.62
CA ALA A 288 6.25 20.15 23.43
C ALA A 288 6.52 21.32 22.47
N ARG A 289 6.61 22.55 22.99
CA ARG A 289 6.93 23.75 22.20
C ARG A 289 8.28 23.63 21.51
N ALA A 290 9.31 23.14 22.22
CA ALA A 290 10.63 22.92 21.64
C ALA A 290 10.61 21.87 20.52
N ALA A 291 9.89 20.75 20.73
CA ALA A 291 9.77 19.68 19.74
C ALA A 291 8.94 20.07 18.51
N LEU A 292 7.94 20.94 18.68
CA LEU A 292 7.05 21.43 17.62
C LEU A 292 7.59 22.67 16.90
N ALA A 293 8.67 23.30 17.40
CA ALA A 293 9.30 24.47 16.78
C ALA A 293 9.62 24.33 15.28
N PRO A 294 9.92 23.13 14.73
CA PRO A 294 10.13 22.94 13.29
C PRO A 294 8.87 23.01 12.42
N LEU A 295 7.66 23.16 12.99
CA LEU A 295 6.41 23.26 12.22
C LEU A 295 6.48 24.36 11.16
N VAL A 296 6.28 24.00 9.90
CA VAL A 296 6.56 24.89 8.77
C VAL A 296 5.40 25.81 8.36
N SER A 297 4.15 25.51 8.76
CA SER A 297 3.00 26.35 8.44
C SER A 297 1.78 26.03 9.31
N THR A 298 0.80 26.94 9.33
CA THR A 298 -0.47 26.76 10.04
C THR A 298 -1.26 25.57 9.49
N ARG A 299 -1.22 25.32 8.18
CA ARG A 299 -1.85 24.14 7.56
C ARG A 299 -1.27 22.84 8.10
N VAL A 300 0.06 22.74 8.24
CA VAL A 300 0.72 21.54 8.77
C VAL A 300 0.38 21.36 10.26
N ALA A 301 0.37 22.45 11.03
CA ALA A 301 -0.05 22.42 12.44
C ALA A 301 -1.51 21.96 12.63
N GLU A 302 -2.43 22.48 11.82
CA GLU A 302 -3.82 22.04 11.80
C GLU A 302 -3.94 20.57 11.41
N SER A 303 -3.14 20.12 10.43
CA SER A 303 -3.08 18.71 10.03
C SER A 303 -2.65 17.80 11.18
N LEU A 304 -1.56 18.14 11.88
CA LEU A 304 -1.08 17.38 13.04
C LEU A 304 -2.12 17.38 14.17
N ARG A 305 -2.79 18.52 14.43
CA ARG A 305 -3.88 18.60 15.41
C ARG A 305 -4.97 17.57 15.11
N GLU A 306 -5.42 17.47 13.86
CA GLU A 306 -6.44 16.50 13.46
C GLU A 306 -5.96 15.04 13.64
N ASP A 307 -4.67 14.76 13.39
CA ASP A 307 -4.11 13.42 13.59
C ASP A 307 -4.17 13.03 15.08
N LEU A 308 -3.75 13.94 15.97
CA LEU A 308 -3.81 13.74 17.43
C LEU A 308 -5.24 13.60 17.94
N ARG A 309 -6.19 14.34 17.34
CA ARG A 309 -7.62 14.20 17.66
C ARG A 309 -8.13 12.80 17.32
N VAL A 310 -7.78 12.26 16.15
CA VAL A 310 -8.17 10.88 15.75
C VAL A 310 -7.66 9.86 16.77
N VAL A 311 -6.39 9.97 17.20
CA VAL A 311 -5.81 9.06 18.20
C VAL A 311 -6.58 9.13 19.52
N SER A 312 -6.85 10.35 19.99
CA SER A 312 -7.57 10.59 21.24
C SER A 312 -9.01 10.09 21.18
N GLU A 313 -9.74 10.38 20.10
CA GLU A 313 -11.14 9.96 19.92
C GLU A 313 -11.27 8.44 19.93
N LYS A 314 -10.42 7.74 19.17
CA LYS A 314 -10.46 6.27 19.11
C LYS A 314 -10.05 5.62 20.43
N SER A 315 -8.99 6.13 21.08
CA SER A 315 -8.55 5.60 22.37
C SER A 315 -9.61 5.80 23.45
N ARG A 316 -10.21 7.00 23.54
CA ARG A 316 -11.31 7.26 24.49
C ARG A 316 -12.54 6.40 24.21
N ALA A 317 -12.91 6.20 22.93
CA ALA A 317 -14.03 5.34 22.57
C ALA A 317 -13.82 3.89 23.01
N VAL A 318 -12.62 3.34 22.79
CA VAL A 318 -12.25 2.00 23.26
C VAL A 318 -12.31 1.93 24.78
N LEU A 319 -11.60 2.81 25.48
CA LEU A 319 -11.51 2.77 26.94
C LEU A 319 -12.87 2.97 27.63
N ALA A 320 -13.70 3.87 27.12
CA ALA A 320 -15.04 4.13 27.66
C ALA A 320 -16.01 2.96 27.45
N SER A 321 -15.77 2.11 26.44
CA SER A 321 -16.63 0.97 26.15
C SER A 321 -16.36 -0.25 27.05
N LEU A 322 -15.19 -0.32 27.69
CA LEU A 322 -14.78 -1.44 28.55
C LEU A 322 -15.42 -1.32 29.94
N ARG A 323 -15.95 -2.43 30.47
CA ARG A 323 -16.46 -2.49 31.86
C ARG A 323 -15.36 -2.28 32.89
N ASP A 324 -14.19 -2.85 32.60
CA ASP A 324 -13.01 -2.79 33.46
C ASP A 324 -11.77 -2.58 32.57
N PRO A 325 -11.39 -1.33 32.28
CA PRO A 325 -10.20 -1.03 31.48
C PRO A 325 -8.90 -1.54 32.13
N ASP A 326 -8.87 -1.74 33.45
CA ASP A 326 -7.66 -2.15 34.17
C ASP A 326 -7.26 -3.60 33.90
N VAL A 327 -8.18 -4.42 33.37
CA VAL A 327 -7.93 -5.79 32.93
C VAL A 327 -6.99 -5.86 31.73
N LEU A 328 -6.87 -4.77 30.96
CA LEU A 328 -5.94 -4.72 29.85
C LEU A 328 -4.51 -4.77 30.40
N ARG A 329 -3.76 -5.75 29.89
CA ARG A 329 -2.34 -5.89 30.21
C ARG A 329 -1.60 -4.62 29.80
N ARG A 330 -0.52 -4.34 30.51
CA ARG A 330 0.34 -3.21 30.20
C ARG A 330 1.06 -3.47 28.88
N THR A 331 1.75 -4.59 28.76
CA THR A 331 2.47 -4.99 27.53
C THR A 331 1.78 -6.17 26.85
N SER A 332 1.96 -6.26 25.52
CA SER A 332 1.84 -7.49 24.74
C SER A 332 3.14 -7.73 23.98
N THR A 333 3.52 -8.98 23.74
CA THR A 333 4.60 -9.31 22.79
C THR A 333 4.21 -9.06 21.33
N GLU A 334 2.91 -8.86 21.07
CA GLU A 334 2.34 -8.59 19.75
C GLU A 334 2.24 -7.08 19.44
N VAL A 335 2.56 -6.20 20.41
CA VAL A 335 2.56 -4.75 20.17
C VAL A 335 3.87 -4.38 19.49
N ASP A 336 3.74 -3.96 18.24
CA ASP A 336 4.84 -3.44 17.45
C ASP A 336 5.17 -2.00 17.87
N LEU A 337 6.39 -1.77 18.35
CA LEU A 337 6.89 -0.43 18.69
C LEU A 337 7.38 0.33 17.45
N GLU A 338 7.40 -0.32 16.29
CA GLU A 338 7.70 0.29 15.02
C GLU A 338 6.42 0.88 14.38
N GLY A 339 6.58 1.73 13.36
CA GLY A 339 5.43 2.30 12.65
C GLY A 339 4.98 3.71 13.11
N GLY A 340 5.60 4.29 14.13
CA GLY A 340 5.37 5.67 14.59
C GLY A 340 4.10 5.90 15.42
N VAL A 341 3.20 4.92 15.47
CA VAL A 341 2.01 4.92 16.34
C VAL A 341 1.81 3.54 16.94
N TYR A 342 1.92 3.46 18.28
CA TYR A 342 1.94 2.21 19.03
C TYR A 342 1.45 2.43 20.47
N ILE A 343 1.09 1.36 21.17
CA ILE A 343 0.74 1.45 22.59
C ILE A 343 1.98 1.30 23.49
N ARG A 344 2.22 2.27 24.38
CA ARG A 344 3.24 2.13 25.42
C ARG A 344 2.66 1.53 26.67
N ALA A 345 3.25 0.42 27.06
CA ALA A 345 2.75 -0.38 28.15
C ALA A 345 2.83 0.26 29.54
N ASP A 346 3.95 0.93 29.81
CA ASP A 346 4.19 1.65 31.04
C ASP A 346 3.22 2.83 31.21
N LEU A 347 2.78 3.41 30.09
CA LEU A 347 1.88 4.56 30.04
C LEU A 347 0.41 4.16 29.88
N ARG A 348 0.11 2.95 29.37
CA ARG A 348 -1.23 2.49 28.95
C ARG A 348 -1.90 3.47 27.99
N ARG A 349 -1.12 4.03 27.07
CA ARG A 349 -1.55 5.09 26.15
C ARG A 349 -0.94 4.85 24.78
N ILE A 350 -1.63 5.34 23.75
CA ILE A 350 -1.04 5.42 22.43
C ILE A 350 0.04 6.51 22.43
N VAL A 351 1.19 6.16 21.89
CA VAL A 351 2.25 7.07 21.49
C VAL A 351 2.03 7.49 20.05
N TYR A 352 2.22 8.78 19.79
CA TYR A 352 2.38 9.33 18.45
C TYR A 352 3.79 9.93 18.36
N GLU A 353 4.64 9.34 17.53
CA GLU A 353 5.97 9.88 17.27
C GLU A 353 5.89 11.06 16.29
N LEU A 354 6.54 12.17 16.60
CA LEU A 354 6.60 13.33 15.69
C LEU A 354 7.45 13.04 14.44
N ARG A 355 8.08 11.86 14.37
CA ARG A 355 8.71 11.31 13.18
C ARG A 355 7.99 10.03 12.79
N GLN A 356 7.22 10.08 11.70
CA GLN A 356 6.46 8.94 11.22
C GLN A 356 7.23 8.24 10.07
N PRO A 357 7.16 6.91 9.94
CA PRO A 357 7.69 6.24 8.78
C PRO A 357 6.99 6.73 7.50
N GLY A 358 7.77 7.19 6.52
CA GLY A 358 7.24 7.57 5.21
C GLY A 358 6.53 8.93 5.14
N PHE A 359 6.42 9.71 6.22
CA PHE A 359 5.96 11.11 6.19
C PHE A 359 6.46 11.90 7.42
N ASP A 360 6.57 13.24 7.32
CA ASP A 360 7.04 14.11 8.40
C ASP A 360 5.93 15.07 8.87
N PRO A 361 5.24 14.77 9.99
CA PRO A 361 4.14 15.59 10.50
C PRO A 361 4.51 17.05 10.83
N LEU A 362 5.81 17.37 10.93
CA LEU A 362 6.27 18.74 11.19
C LEU A 362 6.46 19.55 9.90
N ARG A 363 6.53 18.90 8.73
CA ARG A 363 6.91 19.54 7.46
C ARG A 363 5.87 19.46 6.36
N GLU A 364 4.89 18.58 6.47
CA GLU A 364 3.87 18.38 5.45
C GLU A 364 2.53 17.99 6.08
N GLU A 365 1.44 18.31 5.38
CA GLU A 365 0.12 17.80 5.74
C GLU A 365 0.04 16.28 5.57
N ALA A 366 -0.86 15.65 6.34
CA ALA A 366 -1.07 14.22 6.34
C ALA A 366 -1.41 13.72 4.92
N PRO A 367 -0.72 12.69 4.40
CA PRO A 367 -0.95 12.20 3.04
C PRO A 367 -2.36 11.60 2.89
N PRO A 368 -2.82 11.35 1.65
CA PRO A 368 -4.10 10.70 1.42
C PRO A 368 -4.26 9.42 2.25
N TYR A 369 -5.45 9.25 2.85
CA TYR A 369 -5.81 8.10 3.70
C TYR A 369 -5.06 7.97 5.03
N HIS A 370 -4.08 8.84 5.35
CA HIS A 370 -3.31 8.74 6.60
C HIS A 370 -4.21 8.63 7.83
N ARG A 371 -5.19 9.53 8.00
CA ARG A 371 -6.07 9.54 9.19
C ARG A 371 -6.97 8.31 9.28
N GLN A 372 -7.38 7.76 8.14
CA GLN A 372 -8.19 6.55 8.10
C GLN A 372 -7.35 5.34 8.54
N LEU A 373 -6.10 5.27 8.09
CA LEU A 373 -5.13 4.25 8.53
C LEU A 373 -4.66 4.47 9.97
N LEU A 374 -4.57 5.71 10.43
CA LEU A 374 -4.23 6.07 11.81
C LEU A 374 -5.33 5.62 12.78
N ALA A 375 -6.58 5.92 12.45
CA ALA A 375 -7.74 5.41 13.18
C ALA A 375 -7.72 3.88 13.28
N ALA A 376 -7.42 3.22 12.16
CA ALA A 376 -7.28 1.78 12.11
C ALA A 376 -6.15 1.24 13.00
N ARG A 377 -4.94 1.80 12.88
CA ARG A 377 -3.77 1.41 13.69
C ARG A 377 -4.07 1.57 15.19
N VAL A 378 -4.62 2.70 15.61
CA VAL A 378 -4.94 2.96 17.03
C VAL A 378 -5.85 1.88 17.60
N VAL A 379 -6.94 1.55 16.89
CA VAL A 379 -7.89 0.52 17.36
C VAL A 379 -7.27 -0.87 17.29
N HIS A 380 -6.44 -1.16 16.30
CA HIS A 380 -5.72 -2.43 16.16
C HIS A 380 -4.76 -2.67 17.34
N GLU A 381 -3.99 -1.65 17.77
CA GLU A 381 -3.12 -1.72 18.94
C GLU A 381 -3.89 -2.02 20.23
N TRP A 382 -5.02 -1.33 20.44
CA TRP A 382 -5.92 -1.67 21.54
C TRP A 382 -6.49 -3.09 21.41
N GLY A 383 -6.79 -3.52 20.18
CA GLY A 383 -7.27 -4.86 19.85
C GLY A 383 -6.33 -5.97 20.33
N HIS A 384 -5.01 -5.77 20.23
CA HIS A 384 -4.04 -6.75 20.74
C HIS A 384 -4.15 -6.92 22.26
N LEU A 385 -4.29 -5.82 23.00
CA LEU A 385 -4.46 -5.88 24.46
C LEU A 385 -5.81 -6.48 24.87
N VAL A 386 -6.87 -6.19 24.11
CA VAL A 386 -8.21 -6.75 24.32
C VAL A 386 -8.21 -8.26 24.06
N HIS A 387 -7.54 -8.70 22.99
CA HIS A 387 -7.36 -10.12 22.68
C HIS A 387 -6.55 -10.84 23.77
N GLU A 388 -5.41 -10.28 24.18
CA GLU A 388 -4.55 -10.86 25.21
C GLU A 388 -5.23 -10.93 26.60
N ALA A 389 -6.13 -9.98 26.88
CA ALA A 389 -6.99 -10.01 28.06
C ALA A 389 -8.14 -11.05 27.96
N GLY A 390 -8.19 -11.84 26.89
CA GLY A 390 -9.18 -12.89 26.66
C GLY A 390 -10.57 -12.37 26.30
N ARG A 391 -10.67 -11.12 25.82
CA ARG A 391 -11.94 -10.48 25.46
C ARG A 391 -12.31 -10.64 23.99
N VAL A 392 -11.33 -10.94 23.13
CA VAL A 392 -11.56 -11.60 21.84
C VAL A 392 -11.02 -13.01 21.95
N ARG A 393 -11.87 -14.02 21.79
CA ARG A 393 -11.50 -15.43 21.99
C ARG A 393 -12.41 -16.37 21.22
N VAL A 394 -12.00 -17.63 21.13
CA VAL A 394 -12.92 -18.72 20.79
C VAL A 394 -13.72 -19.10 22.04
N PRO A 395 -15.05 -18.90 22.07
CA PRO A 395 -15.86 -19.26 23.23
C PRO A 395 -15.93 -20.78 23.40
N GLU A 396 -16.17 -21.26 24.64
CA GLU A 396 -16.25 -22.70 24.95
C GLU A 396 -17.22 -23.45 24.03
N ALA A 397 -18.36 -22.81 23.71
CA ALA A 397 -19.39 -23.37 22.84
C ALA A 397 -18.90 -23.67 21.40
N ARG A 398 -17.83 -23.00 20.94
CA ARG A 398 -17.28 -23.13 19.58
C ARG A 398 -15.92 -23.83 19.53
N LYS A 399 -15.38 -24.30 20.66
CA LYS A 399 -14.09 -25.01 20.68
C LYS A 399 -14.06 -26.23 19.76
N ARG A 400 -15.12 -27.03 19.75
CA ARG A 400 -15.21 -28.19 18.86
C ARG A 400 -15.24 -27.80 17.38
N GLU A 401 -15.88 -26.68 17.05
CA GLU A 401 -15.93 -26.15 15.69
C GLU A 401 -14.54 -25.66 15.27
N TYR A 402 -13.85 -24.95 16.16
CA TYR A 402 -12.48 -24.49 15.96
C TYR A 402 -11.50 -25.66 15.74
N GLU A 403 -11.53 -26.67 16.62
CA GLU A 403 -10.69 -27.87 16.49
C GLU A 403 -10.95 -28.61 15.18
N ALA A 404 -12.22 -28.75 14.77
CA ALA A 404 -12.58 -29.36 13.51
C ALA A 404 -12.10 -28.54 12.30
N ALA A 405 -12.23 -27.20 12.36
CA ALA A 405 -11.74 -26.31 11.31
C ALA A 405 -10.21 -26.34 11.21
N LEU A 406 -9.50 -26.38 12.35
CA LEU A 406 -8.05 -26.55 12.40
C LEU A 406 -7.61 -27.86 11.74
N GLY A 407 -8.27 -28.98 12.05
CA GLY A 407 -8.00 -30.25 11.40
C GLY A 407 -8.22 -30.21 9.87
N CYS A 408 -9.21 -29.44 9.40
CA CYS A 408 -9.38 -29.19 7.97
C CYS A 408 -8.23 -28.37 7.37
N VAL A 409 -7.78 -27.30 8.05
CA VAL A 409 -6.62 -26.50 7.61
C VAL A 409 -5.35 -27.36 7.51
N GLU A 410 -5.11 -28.22 8.50
CA GLU A 410 -3.97 -29.15 8.50
C GLU A 410 -4.03 -30.11 7.30
N ALA A 411 -5.20 -30.70 7.03
CA ALA A 411 -5.40 -31.60 5.90
C ALA A 411 -5.30 -30.90 4.53
N ASP A 412 -5.76 -29.65 4.43
CA ASP A 412 -5.63 -28.84 3.22
C ASP A 412 -4.15 -28.56 2.92
N TRP A 413 -3.34 -28.25 3.96
CA TRP A 413 -1.89 -28.11 3.82
C TRP A 413 -1.20 -29.40 3.39
N GLU A 414 -1.58 -30.55 3.96
CA GLU A 414 -1.04 -31.85 3.54
C GLU A 414 -1.33 -32.12 2.06
N THR A 415 -2.55 -31.84 1.62
CA THR A 415 -2.96 -31.99 0.22
C THR A 415 -2.16 -31.07 -0.70
N LEU A 416 -2.03 -29.78 -0.33
CA LEU A 416 -1.26 -28.80 -1.09
C LEU A 416 0.19 -29.24 -1.27
N VAL A 417 0.89 -29.60 -0.18
CA VAL A 417 2.30 -30.05 -0.22
C VAL A 417 2.45 -31.31 -1.08
N ALA A 418 1.55 -32.29 -0.93
CA ALA A 418 1.60 -33.54 -1.68
C ALA A 418 1.43 -33.34 -3.21
N HIS A 419 0.71 -32.30 -3.62
CA HIS A 419 0.48 -31.97 -5.03
C HIS A 419 1.41 -30.88 -5.58
N MET A 420 2.35 -30.35 -4.78
CA MET A 420 3.26 -29.33 -5.28
C MET A 420 4.11 -29.85 -6.44
N PRO A 421 4.37 -29.02 -7.47
CA PRO A 421 5.19 -29.43 -8.60
C PRO A 421 6.61 -29.83 -8.18
N ALA A 422 7.14 -30.89 -8.76
CA ALA A 422 8.49 -31.39 -8.47
C ALA A 422 9.60 -30.34 -8.66
N ARG A 423 9.38 -29.33 -9.50
CA ARG A 423 10.34 -28.22 -9.71
C ARG A 423 10.53 -27.32 -8.48
N LEU A 424 9.61 -27.37 -7.52
CA LEU A 424 9.68 -26.60 -6.26
C LEU A 424 10.12 -27.46 -5.06
N ALA A 425 10.50 -28.73 -5.29
CA ALA A 425 10.76 -29.66 -4.19
C ALA A 425 11.89 -29.19 -3.26
N GLU A 426 12.92 -28.53 -3.79
CA GLU A 426 14.03 -27.99 -3.00
C GLU A 426 13.57 -26.84 -2.10
N ASP A 427 12.89 -25.84 -2.68
CA ASP A 427 12.33 -24.69 -1.93
C ASP A 427 11.37 -25.16 -0.83
N VAL A 428 10.46 -26.07 -1.18
CA VAL A 428 9.47 -26.63 -0.25
C VAL A 428 10.14 -27.42 0.87
N THR A 429 11.15 -28.24 0.56
CA THR A 429 11.89 -28.99 1.58
C THR A 429 12.57 -28.03 2.54
N HIS A 430 13.22 -26.98 2.02
CA HIS A 430 13.87 -25.96 2.82
C HIS A 430 12.89 -25.26 3.77
N GLU A 431 11.73 -24.79 3.27
CA GLU A 431 10.71 -24.14 4.11
C GLU A 431 10.17 -25.09 5.21
N LEU A 432 9.95 -26.36 4.88
CA LEU A 432 9.48 -27.36 5.84
C LEU A 432 10.54 -27.65 6.92
N GLU A 433 11.82 -27.67 6.57
CA GLU A 433 12.93 -27.81 7.52
C GLU A 433 13.02 -26.61 8.48
N GLU A 434 12.87 -25.39 7.97
CA GLU A 434 12.85 -24.17 8.81
C GLU A 434 11.70 -24.19 9.83
N LEU A 435 10.53 -24.68 9.41
CA LEU A 435 9.37 -24.88 10.28
C LEU A 435 9.51 -26.09 11.21
N ARG A 436 10.57 -26.89 11.06
CA ARG A 436 10.77 -28.18 11.75
C ARG A 436 9.56 -29.09 11.60
N ALA A 437 8.98 -29.11 10.40
CA ALA A 437 7.86 -29.95 10.05
C ALA A 437 8.29 -31.43 10.00
N ASP A 438 7.38 -32.34 10.34
CA ASP A 438 7.55 -33.74 10.01
C ASP A 438 7.29 -33.91 8.50
N PRO A 439 8.26 -34.39 7.70
CA PRO A 439 8.04 -34.60 6.26
C PRO A 439 6.87 -35.55 5.95
N ALA A 440 6.50 -36.44 6.89
CA ALA A 440 5.38 -37.35 6.73
C ALA A 440 4.01 -36.72 7.06
N SER A 441 3.99 -35.60 7.79
CA SER A 441 2.78 -34.85 8.14
C SER A 441 3.12 -33.36 8.35
N PRO A 442 3.31 -32.60 7.25
CA PRO A 442 3.72 -31.21 7.32
C PRO A 442 2.56 -30.27 7.74
N GLY A 443 1.31 -30.70 7.58
CA GLY A 443 0.10 -29.91 7.82
C GLY A 443 0.06 -29.20 9.18
N PRO A 444 0.28 -29.91 10.31
CA PRO A 444 0.29 -29.29 11.64
C PRO A 444 1.35 -28.20 11.81
N ALA A 445 2.53 -28.34 11.19
CA ALA A 445 3.59 -27.32 11.28
C ALA A 445 3.23 -26.07 10.46
N LEU A 446 2.71 -26.25 9.25
CA LEU A 446 2.26 -25.16 8.37
C LEU A 446 1.04 -24.41 8.95
N ALA A 447 0.09 -25.13 9.53
CA ALA A 447 -1.05 -24.54 10.23
C ALA A 447 -0.58 -23.70 11.42
N ARG A 448 0.32 -24.22 12.26
CA ARG A 448 0.93 -23.42 13.36
C ARG A 448 1.65 -22.19 12.83
N GLY A 449 2.44 -22.32 11.77
CA GLY A 449 3.12 -21.20 11.11
C GLY A 449 2.15 -20.12 10.65
N THR A 450 1.06 -20.51 9.98
CA THR A 450 -0.02 -19.61 9.54
C THR A 450 -0.68 -18.90 10.74
N LEU A 451 -0.92 -19.63 11.83
CA LEU A 451 -1.59 -19.12 13.02
C LEU A 451 -0.71 -18.27 13.94
N THR A 452 0.59 -18.13 13.66
CA THR A 452 1.46 -17.19 14.40
C THR A 452 0.93 -15.75 14.36
N ARG A 453 0.21 -15.40 13.29
CA ARG A 453 -0.39 -14.08 13.09
C ARG A 453 -1.86 -13.99 13.49
N ILE A 454 -2.43 -15.02 14.12
CA ILE A 454 -3.87 -15.03 14.45
C ILE A 454 -4.27 -13.90 15.40
N ALA A 455 -3.32 -13.39 16.19
CA ALA A 455 -3.52 -12.21 17.04
C ALA A 455 -3.93 -10.97 16.21
N ASP A 456 -3.33 -10.75 15.03
CA ASP A 456 -3.71 -9.67 14.11
C ASP A 456 -5.18 -9.81 13.69
N TYR A 457 -5.60 -11.03 13.34
CA TYR A 457 -7.00 -11.31 12.99
C TYR A 457 -7.94 -11.06 14.18
N ALA A 458 -7.58 -11.53 15.38
CA ALA A 458 -8.37 -11.33 16.59
C ALA A 458 -8.51 -9.84 16.94
N SER A 459 -7.43 -9.06 16.82
CA SER A 459 -7.47 -7.60 16.92
C SER A 459 -8.44 -6.99 15.90
N ASN A 460 -8.47 -7.54 14.68
CA ASN A 460 -9.37 -7.08 13.62
C ASN A 460 -10.85 -7.46 13.86
N VAL A 461 -11.14 -8.50 14.64
CA VAL A 461 -12.51 -8.80 15.10
C VAL A 461 -13.03 -7.69 16.01
N PHE A 462 -12.20 -7.23 16.96
CA PHE A 462 -12.52 -6.11 17.84
C PHE A 462 -12.68 -4.79 17.07
N PHE A 463 -11.74 -4.54 16.17
CA PHE A 463 -11.64 -3.36 15.34
C PHE A 463 -12.91 -2.99 14.58
N ARG A 464 -13.64 -3.99 14.07
CA ARG A 464 -14.86 -3.77 13.27
C ARG A 464 -15.92 -2.97 14.03
N SER A 465 -15.95 -3.05 15.35
CA SER A 465 -16.92 -2.33 16.18
C SER A 465 -16.60 -0.85 16.38
N TYR A 466 -15.40 -0.37 16.02
CA TYR A 466 -14.97 1.02 16.29
C TYR A 466 -14.64 1.81 15.04
N LEU A 467 -14.58 1.15 13.88
CA LEU A 467 -14.21 1.77 12.62
C LEU A 467 -15.42 2.17 11.79
N ARG A 468 -15.32 3.34 11.18
CA ARG A 468 -16.22 3.76 10.10
C ARG A 468 -15.93 2.93 8.84
N SER A 469 -16.89 2.87 7.93
CA SER A 469 -16.76 2.10 6.69
C SER A 469 -15.55 2.51 5.87
N GLU A 470 -15.26 3.81 5.79
CA GLU A 470 -14.09 4.33 5.05
C GLU A 470 -12.76 3.91 5.70
N GLU A 471 -12.66 3.93 7.03
CA GLU A 471 -11.46 3.55 7.77
C GLU A 471 -11.19 2.04 7.64
N LEU A 472 -12.24 1.22 7.73
CA LEU A 472 -12.20 -0.22 7.49
C LEU A 472 -11.69 -0.51 6.08
N GLN A 473 -12.29 0.11 5.05
CA GLN A 473 -11.89 -0.05 3.65
C GLN A 473 -10.43 0.34 3.39
N SER A 474 -9.92 1.40 4.02
CA SER A 474 -8.51 1.78 3.88
C SER A 474 -7.59 0.70 4.42
N TYR A 475 -7.85 0.23 5.64
CA TYR A 475 -7.02 -0.78 6.29
C TYR A 475 -6.92 -2.06 5.47
N ILE A 476 -8.05 -2.52 4.93
CA ILE A 476 -8.10 -3.73 4.10
C ILE A 476 -7.21 -3.60 2.86
N ARG A 477 -7.34 -2.49 2.13
CA ARG A 477 -6.59 -2.28 0.89
C ARG A 477 -5.09 -2.14 1.13
N THR A 478 -4.69 -1.64 2.30
CA THR A 478 -3.27 -1.59 2.69
C THR A 478 -2.71 -2.97 3.03
N ASN A 479 -3.50 -3.86 3.63
CA ASN A 479 -3.02 -5.16 4.11
C ASN A 479 -3.06 -6.27 3.05
N VAL A 480 -3.95 -6.17 2.05
CA VAL A 480 -4.00 -7.16 0.96
C VAL A 480 -3.15 -6.67 -0.21
N ARG A 481 -1.89 -7.12 -0.25
CA ARG A 481 -0.90 -6.76 -1.28
C ARG A 481 -0.12 -7.98 -1.73
N HIS A 482 0.72 -7.83 -2.76
CA HIS A 482 1.62 -8.91 -3.17
C HIS A 482 2.86 -8.99 -2.26
N HIS A 483 3.39 -10.20 -2.05
CA HIS A 483 4.63 -10.43 -1.29
C HIS A 483 5.82 -10.85 -2.16
N LEU A 484 5.74 -10.69 -3.49
CA LEU A 484 6.82 -11.08 -4.42
C LEU A 484 8.17 -10.37 -4.19
N ASN A 485 8.21 -9.28 -3.43
CA ASN A 485 9.44 -8.58 -3.07
C ASN A 485 9.97 -8.95 -1.69
N GLU A 486 9.27 -9.85 -1.01
CA GLU A 486 9.67 -10.38 0.28
C GLU A 486 10.42 -11.68 0.02
N ASP A 487 11.47 -11.94 0.80
CA ASP A 487 12.28 -13.16 0.70
C ASP A 487 11.51 -14.32 1.35
N LEU A 488 10.44 -14.75 0.69
CA LEU A 488 9.51 -15.77 1.15
C LEU A 488 9.38 -16.86 0.08
N GLY A 489 9.50 -18.11 0.51
CA GLY A 489 9.18 -19.26 -0.33
C GLY A 489 7.68 -19.40 -0.62
N PRO A 490 7.31 -20.31 -1.53
CA PRO A 490 5.93 -20.49 -1.96
C PRO A 490 4.96 -20.81 -0.81
N LEU A 491 5.36 -21.61 0.19
CA LEU A 491 4.49 -22.00 1.31
C LEU A 491 4.28 -20.83 2.27
N ALA A 492 5.35 -20.11 2.63
CA ALA A 492 5.27 -18.94 3.50
C ALA A 492 4.40 -17.83 2.90
N GLN A 493 4.50 -17.59 1.58
CA GLN A 493 3.63 -16.65 0.88
C GLN A 493 2.16 -17.08 0.93
N LEU A 494 1.85 -18.35 0.68
CA LEU A 494 0.48 -18.85 0.76
C LEU A 494 -0.07 -18.79 2.20
N ALA A 495 0.75 -19.13 3.20
CA ALA A 495 0.37 -19.04 4.61
C ALA A 495 -0.01 -17.61 5.01
N ARG A 496 0.79 -16.63 4.57
CA ARG A 496 0.50 -15.21 4.80
C ARG A 496 -0.83 -14.78 4.16
N HIS A 497 -1.03 -15.11 2.88
CA HIS A 497 -2.28 -14.79 2.18
C HIS A 497 -3.51 -15.51 2.74
N ALA A 498 -3.35 -16.75 3.23
CA ALA A 498 -4.44 -17.54 3.78
C ALA A 498 -5.12 -16.86 4.98
N LEU A 499 -4.34 -16.09 5.76
CA LEU A 499 -4.84 -15.28 6.86
C LEU A 499 -5.25 -13.86 6.42
N GLU A 500 -4.41 -13.16 5.64
CA GLU A 500 -4.69 -11.77 5.22
C GLU A 500 -6.00 -11.65 4.43
N LEU A 501 -6.35 -12.66 3.63
CA LEU A 501 -7.62 -12.72 2.93
C LEU A 501 -8.83 -12.76 3.87
N GLN A 502 -8.68 -13.26 5.09
CA GLN A 502 -9.76 -13.27 6.08
C GLN A 502 -10.08 -11.86 6.60
N TYR A 503 -9.14 -10.91 6.50
CA TYR A 503 -9.38 -9.51 6.82
C TYR A 503 -10.41 -8.89 5.88
N LEU A 504 -10.44 -9.30 4.61
CA LEU A 504 -11.46 -8.87 3.64
C LEU A 504 -12.87 -9.33 4.07
N GLY A 505 -12.99 -10.50 4.71
CA GLY A 505 -14.26 -10.98 5.25
C GLY A 505 -14.82 -10.09 6.36
N LEU A 506 -13.95 -9.44 7.15
CA LEU A 506 -14.35 -8.51 8.22
C LEU A 506 -14.92 -7.19 7.67
N ALA A 507 -14.59 -6.87 6.42
CA ALA A 507 -15.04 -5.69 5.69
C ALA A 507 -16.49 -5.69 5.24
N SER A 508 -17.16 -6.84 5.29
CA SER A 508 -18.35 -7.13 4.48
C SER A 508 -18.12 -6.99 2.96
N SER A 509 -16.87 -7.14 2.49
CA SER A 509 -16.59 -7.36 1.07
C SER A 509 -17.26 -8.67 0.64
N GLY A 510 -17.64 -8.78 -0.64
CA GLY A 510 -18.22 -10.00 -1.21
C GLY A 510 -17.24 -11.18 -1.21
N ASP A 511 -17.21 -12.00 -2.27
CA ASP A 511 -16.12 -12.99 -2.41
C ASP A 511 -14.76 -12.25 -2.45
N PRO A 512 -13.87 -12.43 -1.46
CA PRO A 512 -12.62 -11.69 -1.36
C PRO A 512 -11.55 -12.17 -2.36
N LEU A 513 -11.70 -13.41 -2.85
CA LEU A 513 -10.69 -14.05 -3.68
C LEU A 513 -10.54 -13.40 -5.06
N PRO A 514 -11.63 -13.08 -5.81
CA PRO A 514 -11.52 -12.34 -7.07
C PRO A 514 -10.76 -11.03 -6.92
N TYR A 515 -11.08 -10.24 -5.88
CA TYR A 515 -10.39 -8.97 -5.64
C TYR A 515 -8.88 -9.19 -5.46
N PHE A 516 -8.49 -10.15 -4.61
CA PHE A 516 -7.08 -10.45 -4.37
C PHE A 516 -6.36 -10.96 -5.63
N LEU A 517 -6.96 -11.89 -6.38
CA LEU A 517 -6.37 -12.44 -7.59
C LEU A 517 -6.17 -11.37 -8.67
N GLU A 518 -7.10 -10.42 -8.78
CA GLU A 518 -7.05 -9.36 -9.80
C GLU A 518 -6.15 -8.17 -9.43
N THR A 519 -5.99 -7.88 -8.13
CA THR A 519 -5.22 -6.72 -7.65
C THR A 519 -3.80 -7.05 -7.23
N SER A 520 -3.50 -8.34 -7.01
CA SER A 520 -2.16 -8.86 -6.74
C SER A 520 -1.57 -9.54 -7.97
N TYR A 521 -0.40 -10.15 -7.77
CA TYR A 521 0.26 -10.99 -8.77
C TYR A 521 0.01 -12.48 -8.57
N PHE A 522 -0.82 -12.85 -7.58
CA PHE A 522 -0.93 -14.23 -7.11
C PHE A 522 -1.45 -15.19 -8.19
N ASP A 523 -2.49 -14.79 -8.93
CA ASP A 523 -3.04 -15.61 -10.04
C ASP A 523 -1.95 -15.95 -11.06
N ALA A 524 -1.20 -14.95 -11.51
CA ALA A 524 -0.22 -15.10 -12.57
C ALA A 524 0.99 -15.94 -12.14
N TYR A 525 1.47 -15.82 -10.90
CA TYR A 525 2.68 -16.50 -10.44
C TYR A 525 2.44 -17.85 -9.76
N PHE A 526 1.24 -18.10 -9.23
CA PHE A 526 0.94 -19.33 -8.50
C PHE A 526 -0.15 -20.18 -9.14
N VAL A 527 -1.25 -19.58 -9.61
CA VAL A 527 -2.39 -20.34 -10.15
C VAL A 527 -2.15 -20.72 -11.61
N ARG A 528 -1.87 -19.74 -12.49
CA ARG A 528 -1.66 -19.97 -13.93
C ARG A 528 -0.39 -20.77 -14.23
N THR A 529 0.61 -20.66 -13.38
CA THR A 529 1.85 -21.46 -13.45
C THR A 529 1.68 -22.85 -12.86
N GLN A 530 0.51 -23.18 -12.29
CA GLN A 530 0.20 -24.46 -11.66
C GLN A 530 1.10 -24.78 -10.45
N VAL A 531 1.51 -23.77 -9.69
CA VAL A 531 2.12 -24.00 -8.37
C VAL A 531 1.08 -24.56 -7.40
N TYR A 532 -0.14 -24.02 -7.44
CA TYR A 532 -1.28 -24.48 -6.68
C TYR A 532 -2.51 -24.64 -7.60
N ALA A 533 -3.35 -25.64 -7.35
CA ALA A 533 -4.66 -25.68 -8.00
C ALA A 533 -5.62 -24.69 -7.33
N GLU A 534 -6.41 -23.95 -8.11
CA GLU A 534 -7.35 -22.96 -7.57
C GLU A 534 -8.34 -23.58 -6.56
N GLY A 535 -8.78 -24.82 -6.82
CA GLY A 535 -9.66 -25.55 -5.91
C GLY A 535 -9.05 -25.84 -4.54
N GLU A 536 -7.74 -26.11 -4.48
CA GLU A 536 -7.02 -26.38 -3.24
C GLU A 536 -6.82 -25.09 -2.43
N ILE A 537 -6.47 -24.00 -3.12
CA ILE A 537 -6.42 -22.66 -2.50
C ILE A 537 -7.79 -22.31 -1.92
N ARG A 538 -8.87 -22.48 -2.69
CA ARG A 538 -10.24 -22.23 -2.19
C ARG A 538 -10.60 -23.11 -0.99
N GLY A 539 -10.17 -24.36 -0.98
CA GLY A 539 -10.31 -25.28 0.16
C GLY A 539 -9.65 -24.72 1.41
N LEU A 540 -8.34 -24.43 1.33
CA LEU A 540 -7.57 -23.85 2.44
C LEU A 540 -8.19 -22.54 2.94
N LEU A 541 -8.56 -21.64 2.04
CA LEU A 541 -9.18 -20.36 2.39
C LEU A 541 -10.53 -20.52 3.08
N HIS A 542 -11.34 -21.50 2.66
CA HIS A 542 -12.60 -21.81 3.30
C HIS A 542 -12.41 -22.40 4.70
N SER A 543 -11.46 -23.32 4.87
CA SER A 543 -11.11 -23.89 6.18
C SER A 543 -10.56 -22.81 7.12
N MET A 544 -9.66 -21.94 6.63
CA MET A 544 -9.17 -20.79 7.37
C MET A 544 -10.28 -19.81 7.74
N GLN A 545 -11.22 -19.55 6.85
CA GLN A 545 -12.39 -18.71 7.13
C GLN A 545 -13.22 -19.28 8.29
N ARG A 546 -13.51 -20.58 8.26
CA ARG A 546 -14.27 -21.25 9.34
C ARG A 546 -13.54 -21.19 10.68
N LEU A 547 -12.23 -21.39 10.67
CA LEU A 547 -11.38 -21.28 11.86
C LEU A 547 -11.42 -19.85 12.42
N CYS A 548 -11.18 -18.85 11.58
CA CYS A 548 -11.19 -17.44 11.92
C CYS A 548 -12.56 -16.99 12.46
N GLN A 549 -13.66 -17.44 11.83
CA GLN A 549 -15.03 -17.12 12.26
C GLN A 549 -15.36 -17.64 13.66
N CYS A 550 -14.59 -18.55 14.24
CA CYS A 550 -14.78 -19.02 15.62
C CYS A 550 -14.37 -17.98 16.68
N TYR A 551 -13.62 -16.95 16.31
CA TYR A 551 -13.26 -15.86 17.22
C TYR A 551 -14.42 -14.88 17.39
N GLU A 552 -14.73 -14.58 18.63
CA GLU A 552 -15.82 -13.69 19.01
C GLU A 552 -15.36 -12.69 20.06
N LEU A 553 -16.00 -11.52 20.04
CA LEU A 553 -15.88 -10.53 21.09
C LEU A 553 -16.79 -10.93 22.27
N ASP A 554 -16.24 -10.92 23.48
CA ASP A 554 -16.98 -11.16 24.72
C ASP A 554 -17.90 -9.97 25.05
N PRO A 555 -19.22 -10.05 24.81
CA PRO A 555 -20.12 -8.92 25.01
C PRO A 555 -20.22 -8.49 26.48
N GLU A 556 -19.94 -9.40 27.42
CA GLU A 556 -19.99 -9.10 28.85
C GLU A 556 -18.83 -8.19 29.28
N ALA A 557 -17.76 -8.08 28.49
CA ALA A 557 -16.64 -7.21 28.81
C ALA A 557 -16.92 -5.72 28.52
N PHE A 558 -18.03 -5.39 27.87
CA PHE A 558 -18.34 -4.04 27.38
C PHE A 558 -19.66 -3.47 27.95
N VAL A 559 -19.72 -2.14 28.11
CA VAL A 559 -20.93 -1.39 28.56
C VAL A 559 -21.72 -0.75 27.41
N GLY A 560 -21.14 -0.72 26.21
CA GLY A 560 -21.74 -0.15 25.01
C GLY A 560 -20.68 0.00 23.94
N MET A 561 -20.83 -0.71 22.83
CA MET A 561 -19.97 -0.54 21.66
C MET A 561 -20.58 0.54 20.74
N PRO A 562 -19.73 1.36 20.09
CA PRO A 562 -20.18 2.46 19.23
C PRO A 562 -21.01 2.04 18.01
#